data_AF-A0A1E8PVU2-F1
#
_entry.id   AF-A0A1E8PVU2-F1
#
_cell.length_a   1.000
_cell.length_b   1.000
_cell.length_c   1.000
_cell.angle_alpha   90.00
_cell.angle_beta   90.00
_cell.angle_gamma   90.00
#
_symmetry.space_group_name_H-M   'P 1'
#
loop_
_entity.id
_entity.type
_entity.pdbx_description
1 polymer ?
#
loop_
_entity_poly.entity_id
_entity_poly.type
_entity_poly.pdbx_seq_one_letter_code
_entity_poly.pdbx_strand_id
1 'polypeptide(L)' 'MSASGPLGNVRATFEDALLLALTEGRLPLHDSAFGSRTRDALQRIVHQHPEASPTLVADAYDAFDLDEGATRDEVA' A
#
# COMPACT_ATOMS: atom_id res chain seq x y z
N MET A 1 13.74 15.18 15.59
CA MET A 1 12.63 14.80 14.71
C MET A 1 13.24 14.03 13.56
N SER A 2 13.43 12.71 13.74
CA SER A 2 14.21 11.88 12.80
C SER A 2 13.36 10.70 12.36
N ALA A 3 12.78 10.83 11.17
CA ALA A 3 12.31 9.70 10.35
C ALA A 3 12.31 10.12 8.86
N SER A 4 13.41 10.71 8.38
CA SER A 4 13.66 10.91 6.95
C SER A 4 14.72 9.91 6.49
N GLY A 5 14.39 8.63 6.59
CA GLY A 5 14.96 7.63 5.69
C GLY A 5 14.07 7.49 4.46
N PRO A 6 14.57 6.96 3.33
CA PRO A 6 13.76 6.72 2.12
C PRO A 6 12.49 5.90 2.40
N LEU A 7 12.49 5.07 3.45
CA LEU A 7 11.38 4.22 3.89
C LEU A 7 10.20 4.98 4.51
N GLY A 8 10.44 6.14 5.14
CA GLY A 8 9.37 6.96 5.73
C GLY A 8 8.44 7.55 4.66
N ASN A 9 8.96 7.71 3.44
CA ASN A 9 8.20 8.26 2.32
C ASN A 9 7.30 7.20 1.66
N VAL A 10 7.78 5.94 1.58
CA VAL A 10 7.04 4.85 0.94
C VAL A 10 5.81 4.45 1.75
N ARG A 11 5.95 4.32 3.08
CA ARG A 11 4.81 4.05 3.97
C ARG A 11 3.76 5.16 3.95
N ALA A 12 4.19 6.43 3.98
CA ALA A 12 3.27 7.55 3.87
C ALA A 12 2.52 7.55 2.53
N THR A 13 3.21 7.19 1.44
CA THR A 13 2.59 7.05 0.11
C THR A 13 1.58 5.90 0.09
N PHE A 14 1.88 4.78 0.75
CA PHE A 14 0.94 3.66 0.90
C PHE A 14 -0.32 4.05 1.68
N GLU A 15 -0.16 4.72 2.82
CA GLU A 15 -1.27 5.16 3.65
C GLU A 15 -2.17 6.18 2.91
N ASP A 16 -1.58 7.07 2.11
CA ASP A 16 -2.32 8.01 1.24
C ASP A 16 -3.09 7.27 0.12
N ALA A 17 -2.44 6.29 -0.53
CA ALA A 17 -3.09 5.46 -1.55
C ALA A 17 -4.26 4.64 -0.98
N LEU A 18 -4.09 4.09 0.23
CA LEU A 18 -5.12 3.36 0.95
C LEU A 18 -6.30 4.28 1.31
N LEU A 19 -6.02 5.49 1.78
CA LEU A 19 -7.05 6.47 2.08
C LEU A 19 -7.89 6.79 0.83
N LEU A 20 -7.24 7.09 -0.30
CA LEU A 20 -7.92 7.33 -1.58
C LEU A 20 -8.74 6.13 -2.06
N ALA A 21 -8.23 4.90 -1.88
CA ALA A 21 -8.96 3.69 -2.23
C ALA A 21 -10.23 3.53 -1.39
N LEU A 22 -10.18 3.90 -0.11
CA LEU A 22 -11.29 3.79 0.84
C LEU A 22 -12.31 4.93 0.75
N THR A 23 -11.89 6.14 0.36
CA THR A 23 -12.77 7.32 0.32
C THR A 23 -13.29 7.64 -1.07
N GLU A 24 -12.46 7.43 -2.09
CA GLU A 24 -12.77 7.79 -3.48
C GLU A 24 -12.93 6.55 -4.38
N GLY A 25 -12.55 5.36 -3.91
CA GLY A 25 -12.53 4.15 -4.72
C GLY A 25 -11.56 4.27 -5.90
N ARG A 26 -10.40 4.91 -5.69
CA ARG A 26 -9.40 5.15 -6.74
C ARG A 26 -7.99 5.00 -6.18
N LEU A 27 -7.03 4.72 -7.07
CA LEU A 27 -5.60 4.70 -6.76
C LEU A 27 -4.88 5.94 -7.28
N PRO A 28 -3.82 6.41 -6.60
CA PRO A 28 -2.99 7.47 -7.11
C PRO A 28 -2.30 7.04 -8.42
N LEU A 29 -2.11 8.00 -9.34
CA LEU A 29 -1.47 7.79 -10.66
C LEU A 29 -0.03 7.26 -10.59
N HIS A 30 0.61 7.35 -9.43
CA HIS A 30 2.00 6.94 -9.19
C HIS A 30 2.09 5.67 -8.34
N ASP A 31 1.32 4.64 -8.66
CA ASP A 31 1.36 3.31 -8.03
C ASP A 31 2.66 2.53 -8.32
N SER A 32 3.47 3.01 -9.26
CA SER A 32 4.74 2.41 -9.69
C SER A 32 5.76 2.17 -8.57
N ALA A 33 5.63 2.89 -7.45
CA ALA A 33 6.48 2.74 -6.27
C ALA A 33 6.15 1.50 -5.42
N PHE A 34 4.97 0.89 -5.61
CA PHE A 34 4.56 -0.28 -4.85
C PHE A 34 4.92 -1.57 -5.56
N GLY A 35 5.24 -2.59 -4.77
CA GLY A 35 5.35 -3.96 -5.27
C GLY A 35 4.01 -4.50 -5.80
N SER A 36 4.09 -5.57 -6.58
CA SER A 36 2.93 -6.16 -7.25
C SER A 36 1.83 -6.61 -6.28
N ARG A 37 2.19 -7.11 -5.10
CA ARG A 37 1.21 -7.58 -4.10
C ARG A 37 0.45 -6.41 -3.49
N THR A 38 1.16 -5.35 -3.14
CA THR A 38 0.58 -4.13 -2.58
C THR A 38 -0.42 -3.50 -3.55
N ARG A 39 -0.08 -3.44 -4.85
CA ARG A 39 -1.00 -2.93 -5.88
C ARG A 39 -2.25 -3.79 -6.02
N ASP A 40 -2.10 -5.11 -6.08
CA ASP A 40 -3.25 -6.02 -6.19
C ASP A 40 -4.18 -5.89 -4.98
N ALA A 41 -3.64 -5.73 -3.78
CA ALA A 41 -4.44 -5.52 -2.56
C ALA A 41 -5.21 -4.19 -2.61
N LEU A 42 -4.54 -3.10 -2.98
CA LEU A 42 -5.15 -1.79 -3.16
C LEU A 42 -6.24 -1.80 -4.25
N GLN A 43 -6.03 -2.52 -5.36
CA GLN A 43 -7.05 -2.67 -6.41
C GLN A 43 -8.30 -3.42 -5.93
N ARG A 44 -8.15 -4.43 -5.05
CA ARG A 44 -9.30 -5.12 -4.46
C ARG A 44 -10.14 -4.19 -3.59
N ILE A 45 -9.50 -3.31 -2.81
CA ILE A 45 -10.18 -2.29 -2.01
C ILE A 45 -10.98 -1.36 -2.92
N VAL A 46 -10.36 -0.87 -4.00
CA VAL A 46 -11.04 -0.04 -5.00
C VAL A 46 -12.23 -0.76 -5.64
N HIS A 47 -12.08 -2.03 -5.99
CA HIS A 47 -13.15 -2.79 -6.62
C HIS A 47 -14.34 -3.06 -5.69
N GLN A 48 -14.08 -3.19 -4.39
CA GLN A 48 -15.13 -3.39 -3.38
C GLN A 48 -15.66 -2.09 -2.78
N HIS A 49 -15.10 -0.93 -3.14
CA HIS A 49 -15.58 0.35 -2.66
C HIS A 49 -17.03 0.61 -3.10
N PRO A 50 -17.94 1.06 -2.21
CA PRO A 50 -17.71 1.53 -0.83
C PRO A 50 -17.84 0.44 0.26
N GLU A 51 -18.09 -0.80 -0.11
CA GLU A 51 -18.29 -1.95 0.80
C GLU A 51 -16.97 -2.64 1.19
N ALA A 52 -15.83 -1.97 1.00
CA ALA A 52 -14.52 -2.52 1.29
C ALA A 52 -14.43 -2.94 2.77
N SER A 53 -14.23 -4.24 2.99
CA SER A 53 -14.16 -4.81 4.33
C SER A 53 -12.85 -4.41 5.05
N PRO A 54 -12.87 -4.27 6.39
CA PRO A 54 -11.65 -4.13 7.19
C PRO A 54 -10.61 -5.23 6.94
N THR A 55 -11.04 -6.41 6.49
CA THR A 55 -10.16 -7.51 6.12
C THR A 55 -9.28 -7.15 4.92
N LEU A 56 -9.82 -6.46 3.91
CA LEU A 56 -9.02 -6.02 2.76
C LEU A 56 -7.98 -4.96 3.16
N VAL A 57 -8.29 -4.15 4.16
CA VAL A 57 -7.33 -3.19 4.72
C VAL A 57 -6.17 -3.92 5.38
N ALA A 58 -6.46 -4.94 6.19
CA ALA A 58 -5.42 -5.79 6.79
C ALA A 58 -4.57 -6.49 5.71
N ASP A 59 -5.22 -7.08 4.70
CA ASP A 59 -4.53 -7.73 3.57
C ASP A 59 -3.60 -6.76 2.82
N ALA A 60 -3.97 -5.48 2.71
CA ALA A 60 -3.12 -4.47 2.08
C ALA A 60 -1.87 -4.13 2.90
N TYR A 61 -1.98 -4.09 4.24
CA TYR A 61 -0.80 -3.93 5.11
C TYR A 61 0.09 -5.16 5.09
N ASP A 62 -0.48 -6.36 5.11
CA ASP A 62 0.31 -7.60 5.01
C ASP A 62 1.07 -7.67 3.66
N ALA A 63 0.41 -7.28 2.56
CA ALA A 63 1.04 -7.21 1.25
C ALA A 63 2.17 -6.17 1.18
N PHE A 64 1.98 -5.01 1.82
CA PHE A 64 2.99 -3.96 1.95
C PHE A 64 4.22 -4.44 2.72
N ASP A 65 4.01 -5.05 3.89
CA ASP A 65 5.09 -5.58 4.73
C ASP A 65 5.86 -6.71 4.02
N LEU A 66 5.18 -7.54 3.22
CA LEU A 66 5.82 -8.58 2.40
C LEU A 66 6.67 -8.02 1.26
N ASP A 67 6.20 -6.96 0.59
CA ASP A 67 6.96 -6.33 -0.50
C ASP A 67 8.18 -5.56 0.05
N GLU A 68 8.03 -4.85 1.16
CA GLU A 68 9.16 -4.19 1.85
C GLU A 68 10.15 -5.20 2.46
N GLY A 69 9.63 -6.29 3.04
CA GLY A 69 10.43 -7.38 3.58
C GLY A 69 11.24 -8.10 2.50
N ALA A 70 10.65 -8.35 1.33
CA ALA A 70 11.35 -8.94 0.18
C ALA A 70 12.44 -8.00 -0.36
N THR A 71 12.18 -6.70 -0.42
CA THR A 71 13.17 -5.69 -0.89
C THR A 71 14.39 -5.63 0.03
N ARG A 72 14.23 -5.95 1.32
CA ARG A 72 15.31 -5.95 2.32
C ARG A 72 16.15 -7.24 2.31
N ASP A 73 15.61 -8.36 1.83
CA ASP A 73 16.31 -9.65 1.77
C ASP A 73 17.20 -9.77 0.51
N GLU A 74 16.85 -9.09 -0.58
CA GLU A 74 17.59 -9.13 -1.87
C GLU A 74 18.91 -8.32 -1.87
N VAL A 75 19.27 -7.68 -0.75
CA VAL A 75 20.50 -6.86 -0.59
C VAL A 75 21.49 -7.44 0.44
N ALA A 76 21.33 -8.70 0.85
CA ALA A 76 22.20 -9.38 1.82
C ALA A 76 23.25 -10.30 1.16
#